data_AF-A0A318AVD4-F1
#
_entry.id   AF-A0A318AVD4-F1
#
_cell.length_a   1.000
_cell.length_b   1.000
_cell.length_c   1.000
_cell.angle_alpha   90.00
_cell.angle_beta   90.00
_cell.angle_gamma   90.00
#
_symmetry.space_group_name_H-M   'P 1'
#
loop_
_entity.id
_entity.type
_entity.pdbx_description
1 polymer ?
#
loop_
_entity_poly.entity_id
_entity_poly.type
_entity_poly.pdbx_seq_one_letter_code
_entity_poly.pdbx_strand_id
1 'polypeptide(L)'
;MANFAPSQSDADLLTHERTYHAFSVLIRWCVVALAVAITTLTLWFATPAGFFGGLITGVVLAVAGYFAVIRHEAKQPLDLWTEGR
;
A
#
# COMPACT_ATOMS: atom_id res chain seq x y z
N MET A 1 -25.34 6.35 -29.98
CA MET A 1 -24.46 6.03 -28.82
C MET A 1 -24.07 7.37 -28.22
N ALA A 2 -24.44 7.65 -26.97
CA ALA A 2 -24.11 8.92 -26.34
C ALA A 2 -22.59 9.08 -26.27
N ASN A 3 -22.09 10.23 -26.71
CA ASN A 3 -20.67 10.57 -26.71
C ASN A 3 -20.30 10.94 -25.27
N PHE A 4 -19.89 9.96 -24.46
CA PHE A 4 -19.41 10.20 -23.10
C PHE A 4 -18.01 10.80 -23.20
N ALA A 5 -17.93 12.13 -23.18
CA ALA A 5 -16.70 12.85 -22.94
C ALA A 5 -16.61 13.11 -21.42
N PRO A 6 -15.90 12.28 -20.64
CA PRO A 6 -15.76 12.51 -19.20
C PRO A 6 -15.12 13.87 -18.97
N SER A 7 -15.87 14.80 -18.39
CA SER A 7 -15.29 16.06 -17.91
C SER A 7 -14.59 15.79 -16.59
N GLN A 8 -13.36 16.29 -16.43
CA GLN A 8 -12.58 16.24 -15.19
C GLN A 8 -13.32 16.83 -13.96
N SER A 9 -14.43 17.54 -14.19
CA SER A 9 -15.32 18.13 -13.18
C SER A 9 -16.50 17.24 -12.78
N ASP A 10 -16.62 16.01 -13.31
CA ASP A 10 -17.71 15.11 -12.95
C ASP A 10 -17.60 14.69 -11.47
N ALA A 11 -18.61 15.06 -10.68
CA ALA A 11 -18.61 14.88 -9.24
C ALA A 11 -18.60 13.40 -8.81
N ASP A 12 -19.20 12.52 -9.62
CA ASP A 12 -19.25 11.08 -9.32
C ASP A 12 -17.87 10.44 -9.56
N LEU A 13 -17.17 10.85 -10.63
CA LEU A 13 -15.81 10.41 -10.92
C LEU A 13 -14.84 10.87 -9.81
N LEU A 14 -14.91 12.13 -9.40
CA LEU A 14 -14.06 12.66 -8.32
C LEU A 14 -14.28 11.93 -6.99
N THR A 15 -15.51 11.53 -6.69
CA THR A 15 -15.83 10.75 -5.49
C THR A 15 -15.26 9.34 -5.57
N HIS A 16 -15.34 8.71 -6.75
CA HIS A 16 -14.76 7.40 -7.00
C HIS A 16 -13.23 7.42 -6.88
N GLU A 17 -12.55 8.39 -7.51
CA GLU A 17 -11.08 8.53 -7.48
C GLU A 17 -10.56 8.73 -6.04
N ARG A 18 -11.23 9.57 -5.24
CA ARG A 18 -10.88 9.77 -3.82
C ARG A 18 -11.00 8.48 -3.01
N THR A 19 -12.09 7.73 -3.24
CA THR A 19 -12.34 6.47 -2.54
C THR A 19 -11.31 5.42 -2.94
N TYR A 20 -11.03 5.30 -4.24
CA TYR A 20 -10.02 4.40 -4.76
C TYR A 20 -8.64 4.71 -4.20
N HIS A 21 -8.26 5.99 -4.14
CA HIS A 21 -7.00 6.40 -3.53
C HIS A 21 -6.93 5.99 -2.05
N ALA A 22 -7.96 6.28 -1.25
CA ALA A 22 -7.99 5.91 0.16
C ALA A 22 -7.91 4.38 0.36
N PHE A 23 -8.64 3.61 -0.44
CA PHE A 23 -8.58 2.15 -0.44
C PHE A 23 -7.18 1.64 -0.81
N SER A 24 -6.56 2.22 -1.83
CA SER A 24 -5.22 1.82 -2.27
C SER A 24 -4.17 2.04 -1.17
N VAL A 25 -4.28 3.13 -0.41
CA VAL A 25 -3.39 3.41 0.73
C VAL A 25 -3.64 2.38 1.84
N LEU A 26 -4.91 2.11 2.18
CA LEU A 26 -5.27 1.13 3.21
C LEU A 26 -4.74 -0.27 2.89
N ILE A 27 -4.94 -0.74 1.65
CA ILE A 27 -4.49 -2.07 1.23
C ILE A 27 -2.98 -2.22 1.36
N ARG A 28 -2.20 -1.19 1.00
CA ARG A 28 -0.75 -1.21 1.17
C ARG A 28 -0.33 -1.38 2.63
N TRP A 29 -0.99 -0.65 3.54
CA TRP A 29 -0.76 -0.85 4.99
C TRP A 29 -1.12 -2.27 5.44
N CYS A 30 -2.24 -2.83 4.96
CA CYS A 30 -2.64 -4.20 5.27
C CYS A 30 -1.61 -5.23 4.76
N VAL A 31 -1.10 -5.08 3.55
CA VAL A 31 -0.09 -5.98 2.97
C VAL A 31 1.21 -5.94 3.77
N VAL A 32 1.70 -4.75 4.10
CA VAL A 32 2.91 -4.60 4.93
C VAL A 32 2.71 -5.21 6.31
N ALA A 33 1.56 -4.95 6.95
CA ALA A 33 1.24 -5.51 8.26
C ALA A 33 1.18 -7.05 8.23
N LEU A 34 0.55 -7.63 7.20
CA LEU A 34 0.48 -9.09 7.02
C LEU A 34 1.87 -9.70 6.80
N ALA A 35 2.68 -9.10 5.93
CA ALA A 35 4.04 -9.58 5.68
C ALA A 35 4.87 -9.58 6.97
N VAL A 36 4.84 -8.48 7.74
CA VAL A 36 5.56 -8.37 9.02
C VAL A 36 5.05 -9.39 10.04
N ALA A 37 3.73 -9.53 10.19
CA ALA A 37 3.13 -10.45 11.15
C ALA A 37 3.49 -11.90 10.83
N ILE A 38 3.33 -12.33 9.57
CA ILE A 38 3.64 -13.69 9.13
C ILE A 38 5.13 -13.99 9.34
N THR A 39 6.03 -13.10 8.91
CA THR A 39 7.48 -13.30 9.09
C THR A 39 7.86 -13.37 10.57
N THR A 40 7.34 -12.45 11.39
CA THR A 40 7.64 -12.42 12.84
C THR A 40 7.18 -13.70 13.53
N LEU A 41 5.94 -14.14 13.27
CA LEU A 41 5.39 -15.36 13.86
C LEU A 41 6.11 -16.61 13.36
N THR A 42 6.50 -16.64 12.08
CA THR A 42 7.26 -17.75 11.50
C THR A 42 8.64 -17.86 12.16
N LEU A 43 9.37 -16.75 12.29
CA LEU A 43 10.69 -16.79 12.92
C LEU A 43 10.61 -17.09 14.41
N TRP A 44 9.57 -16.62 15.09
CA TRP A 44 9.34 -16.91 16.50
C TRP A 44 9.10 -18.40 16.72
N PHE A 45 8.14 -19.01 16.01
CA PHE A 45 7.65 -20.35 16.33
C PHE A 45 8.20 -21.47 15.46
N ALA A 46 8.57 -21.18 14.20
CA ALA A 46 8.95 -22.18 13.21
C ALA A 46 10.46 -22.27 12.95
N THR A 47 11.29 -21.50 13.67
CA THR A 47 12.76 -21.52 13.52
C THR A 47 13.49 -21.44 14.86
N PRO A 48 14.78 -21.84 14.94
CA PRO A 48 15.60 -21.66 16.12
C PRO A 48 15.90 -20.19 16.48
N ALA A 49 15.47 -19.21 15.68
CA ALA A 49 15.71 -17.78 15.93
C ALA A 49 14.98 -17.27 17.18
N GLY A 50 13.87 -17.91 17.57
CA GLY A 50 13.09 -17.59 18.76
C GLY A 50 12.45 -16.20 18.74
N PHE A 51 11.96 -15.75 19.90
CA PHE A 51 11.22 -14.49 20.03
C PHE A 51 12.00 -13.27 19.53
N PHE A 52 13.22 -13.06 20.06
CA PHE A 52 14.00 -11.86 19.73
C PHE A 52 14.45 -11.85 18.28
N GLY A 53 14.81 -13.00 17.70
CA GLY A 53 15.13 -13.11 16.28
C GLY A 53 13.94 -12.74 15.40
N GLY A 54 12.74 -13.24 15.74
CA GLY A 54 11.50 -12.85 15.06
C GLY A 54 11.15 -11.37 15.23
N LEU A 55 11.22 -10.84 16.45
CA LEU A 55 10.88 -9.45 16.75
C LEU A 55 11.79 -8.45 16.02
N ILE A 56 13.12 -8.65 16.08
CA ILE A 56 14.09 -7.77 15.42
C ILE A 56 13.86 -7.79 13.91
N THR A 57 13.72 -8.99 13.32
CA THR A 57 13.46 -9.12 11.88
C THR A 57 12.14 -8.48 11.48
N GLY A 58 11.09 -8.66 12.28
CA GLY A 58 9.79 -8.01 12.09
C GLY A 58 9.88 -6.49 12.08
N VAL A 59 10.60 -5.89 13.03
CA VAL A 59 10.82 -4.44 13.09
C VAL A 59 11.59 -3.95 11.87
N VAL A 60 12.67 -4.63 11.48
CA VAL A 60 13.45 -4.27 10.28
C VAL A 60 12.57 -4.34 9.03
N LEU A 61 11.77 -5.40 8.89
CA LEU A 61 10.87 -5.57 7.75
C LEU A 61 9.75 -4.52 7.74
N ALA A 62 9.23 -4.12 8.91
CA ALA A 62 8.23 -3.06 9.01
C ALA A 62 8.79 -1.71 8.55
N VAL A 63 10.02 -1.37 8.96
CA VAL A 63 10.71 -0.15 8.52
C VAL A 63 10.98 -0.20 7.02
N ALA A 64 11.47 -1.33 6.51
CA ALA A 64 11.70 -1.52 5.07
C ALA A 64 10.40 -1.39 4.26
N GLY A 65 9.32 -2.05 4.69
CA GLY A 65 8.00 -1.98 4.06
C GLY A 65 7.41 -0.58 4.07
N TYR A 66 7.58 0.17 5.16
CA TYR A 66 7.18 1.58 5.22
C TYR A 66 7.89 2.43 4.16
N PHE A 67 9.21 2.31 4.03
CA PHE A 67 9.95 3.11 3.05
C PHE A 67 9.70 2.67 1.61
N ALA A 68 9.63 1.37 1.36
CA ALA A 68 9.50 0.82 0.02
C ALA A 68 8.08 0.91 -0.54
N VAL A 69 7.04 0.65 0.27
CA VAL A 69 5.66 0.51 -0.20
C VAL A 69 4.83 1.75 0.12
N ILE A 70 4.93 2.26 1.34
CA ILE A 70 4.05 3.35 1.81
C ILE A 70 4.60 4.71 1.38
N ARG A 71 5.88 4.98 1.63
CA ARG A 71 6.49 6.28 1.32
C ARG A 71 6.69 6.51 -0.18
N HIS A 72 6.90 5.45 -0.96
CA HIS A 72 7.13 5.56 -2.40
C HIS A 72 5.90 6.11 -3.14
N GLU A 73 4.71 5.67 -2.74
CA GLU A 73 3.43 6.05 -3.34
C GLU A 73 3.03 7.50 -3.04
N ALA A 74 3.42 8.02 -1.87
CA ALA A 74 3.23 9.43 -1.55
C ALA A 74 3.93 10.38 -2.55
N LYS A 75 4.85 9.86 -3.39
CA LYS A 75 5.55 10.62 -4.43
C LYS A 75 4.97 10.40 -5.83
N GLN A 76 4.05 9.46 -6.02
CA GLN A 76 3.43 9.23 -7.32
C GLN A 76 2.30 10.24 -7.55
N PRO A 77 2.33 11.00 -8.66
CA PRO A 77 1.26 11.91 -8.99
C PRO A 77 -0.01 11.11 -9.29
N LEU A 78 -1.12 11.50 -8.67
CA LEU A 78 -2.43 10.88 -8.80
C LEU A 78 -3.19 11.39 -10.04
N ASP A 79 -2.47 11.69 -11.12
CA ASP A 79 -3.07 12.12 -12.37
C ASP A 79 -3.12 10.90 -13.31
N LEU A 80 -4.28 10.23 -13.31
CA LEU A 80 -4.56 9.08 -14.18
C LEU A 80 -4.77 9.49 -15.65
N TRP A 81 -4.87 10.80 -15.92
CA TRP A 81 -5.31 11.36 -17.21
C TRP A 81 -4.24 12.21 -17.89
N THR A 82 -3.07 12.39 -17.25
CA THR A 82 -1.84 12.71 -17.98
C THR A 82 -1.44 11.54 -18.87
N GLU A 83 -1.95 11.55 -20.09
CA GLU A 83 -1.55 10.67 -21.18
C GLU A 83 -0.06 10.92 -21.50
N GLY A 84 0.82 10.12 -20.89
CA GLY A 84 2.26 10.29 -21.11
C GLY A 84 3.15 9.77 -19.99
N ARG A 85 3.00 8.50 -19.58
CA ARG A 85 4.10 7.53 -19.43
C ARG A 85 3.56 6.14 -19.10
#